data_AF-A0A239LG45-F1
#
_entry.id   AF-A0A239LG45-F1
#
_cell.length_a   1.000
_cell.length_b   1.000
_cell.length_c   1.000
_cell.angle_alpha   90.00
_cell.angle_beta   90.00
_cell.angle_gamma   90.00
#
_symmetry.space_group_name_H-M   'P 1'
#
loop_
_entity.id
_entity.type
_entity.pdbx_description
1 polymer ?
#
loop_
_entity_poly.entity_id
_entity_poly.type
_entity_poly.pdbx_seq_one_letter_code
_entity_poly.pdbx_strand_id
1 'polypeptide(L)'
;MAPRQSEHVACAAGQDVLAAGEITFGENSDGYFVEAVSNQSTGYCPDPDCWPAVAEALDRLDLPHPGGFTAPLTFRRCPACGERNIVRDADFTCALCAADLPAAWNFDVA
;
A
#
# COMPACT_ATOMS: atom_id res chain seq x y z
N MET A 1 -20.13 -7.91 -8.98
CA MET A 1 -18.78 -7.39 -8.68
C MET A 1 -18.42 -7.94 -7.30
N ALA A 2 -17.43 -8.82 -7.19
CA ALA A 2 -17.04 -9.30 -5.86
C ALA A 2 -16.41 -8.13 -5.08
N PRO A 3 -16.92 -7.77 -3.90
CA PRO A 3 -16.37 -6.66 -3.12
C PRO A 3 -14.95 -7.05 -2.69
N ARG A 4 -13.96 -6.18 -2.93
CA ARG A 4 -12.56 -6.27 -2.45
C ARG A 4 -12.06 -7.70 -2.27
N GLN A 5 -11.72 -8.35 -3.39
CA GLN A 5 -11.41 -9.77 -3.54
C GLN A 5 -10.70 -10.40 -2.33
N SER A 6 -11.50 -11.14 -1.58
CA SER A 6 -11.34 -12.21 -0.59
C SER A 6 -10.00 -12.51 0.09
N GLU A 7 -8.83 -12.36 -0.54
CA GLU A 7 -7.57 -12.86 0.03
C GLU A 7 -7.10 -12.02 1.22
N HIS A 8 -6.92 -10.71 1.05
CA HIS A 8 -6.49 -9.85 2.16
C HIS A 8 -7.50 -9.83 3.31
N VAL A 9 -8.80 -9.87 3.02
CA VAL A 9 -9.84 -9.95 4.07
C VAL A 9 -9.78 -11.29 4.80
N ALA A 10 -9.52 -12.38 4.08
CA ALA A 10 -9.32 -13.70 4.70
C ALA A 10 -8.03 -13.72 5.55
N CYS A 11 -6.93 -13.14 5.07
CA CYS A 11 -5.68 -12.99 5.82
C CYS A 11 -5.86 -12.12 7.07
N ALA A 12 -6.70 -11.07 6.99
CA ALA A 12 -7.07 -10.24 8.13
C ALA A 12 -8.13 -10.90 9.04
N ALA A 13 -8.59 -12.12 8.74
CA ALA A 13 -9.67 -12.80 9.45
C ALA A 13 -10.94 -11.94 9.61
N GLY A 14 -11.25 -11.12 8.61
CA GLY A 14 -12.38 -10.19 8.62
C GLY A 14 -12.19 -8.91 9.45
N GLN A 15 -10.99 -8.66 9.97
CA GLN A 15 -10.60 -7.38 10.56
C GLN A 15 -10.22 -6.36 9.47
N ASP A 16 -10.02 -5.10 9.88
CA ASP A 16 -9.56 -4.05 8.98
C ASP A 16 -8.18 -4.40 8.38
N VAL A 17 -8.05 -4.18 7.07
CA VAL A 17 -6.78 -4.34 6.37
C VAL A 17 -5.94 -3.10 6.61
N LEU A 18 -5.00 -3.18 7.55
CA LEU A 18 -4.15 -2.05 7.97
C LEU A 18 -3.08 -1.68 6.94
N ALA A 19 -2.65 -2.62 6.10
CA ALA A 19 -1.73 -2.42 5.00
C ALA A 19 -1.96 -3.49 3.92
N ALA A 20 -1.58 -3.18 2.69
CA ALA A 20 -1.66 -4.11 1.56
C ALA A 20 -0.57 -3.77 0.53
N GLY A 21 0.04 -4.78 -0.08
CA GLY A 21 1.09 -4.56 -1.06
C GLY A 21 1.86 -5.83 -1.37
N GLU A 22 3.12 -5.67 -1.76
CA GLU A 22 4.00 -6.77 -2.15
C GLU A 22 5.23 -6.81 -1.24
N ILE A 23 5.65 -8.02 -0.88
CA ILE A 23 6.86 -8.27 -0.09
C ILE A 23 7.72 -9.32 -0.77
N THR A 24 9.03 -9.08 -0.83
CA THR A 24 10.03 -10.03 -1.34
C THR A 24 10.93 -10.44 -0.19
N PHE A 25 11.07 -11.75 0.00
CA PHE A 25 11.97 -12.32 1.00
C PHE A 25 13.25 -12.78 0.33
N GLY A 26 14.38 -12.44 0.94
CA GLY A 26 15.69 -12.98 0.62
C GLY A 26 16.13 -13.99 1.67
N GLU A 27 17.17 -14.76 1.35
CA GLU A 27 17.80 -15.71 2.26
C GLU A 27 19.33 -15.50 2.24
N ASN A 28 19.95 -15.50 3.41
CA ASN A 28 21.40 -15.45 3.56
C ASN A 28 21.86 -16.42 4.68
N SER A 29 23.14 -16.38 5.04
CA SER A 29 23.71 -17.26 6.07
C SER A 29 23.10 -17.08 7.47
N ASP A 30 22.50 -15.93 7.74
CA ASP A 30 21.89 -15.58 9.03
C ASP A 30 20.37 -15.84 9.05
N GLY A 31 19.78 -16.23 7.91
CA GLY A 31 18.37 -16.62 7.78
C GLY A 31 17.60 -15.84 6.70
N TYR A 32 16.28 -15.80 6.86
CA TYR A 32 15.39 -15.02 6.00
C TYR A 32 15.36 -13.56 6.40
N PHE A 33 15.27 -12.68 5.40
CA PHE A 33 15.09 -11.25 5.60
C PHE A 33 14.15 -10.68 4.55
N VAL A 34 13.65 -9.48 4.81
CA VAL A 34 12.83 -8.74 3.86
C VAL A 34 13.74 -7.95 2.91
N GLU A 35 13.81 -8.39 1.66
CA GLU A 35 14.61 -7.76 0.61
C GLU A 35 13.92 -6.51 0.05
N ALA A 36 12.61 -6.59 -0.19
CA ALA A 36 11.83 -5.48 -0.72
C ALA A 36 10.40 -5.46 -0.16
N VAL A 37 9.86 -4.26 0.02
CA VAL A 37 8.47 -4.04 0.45
C VAL A 37 7.88 -2.86 -0.30
N SER A 38 6.68 -3.01 -0.83
CA SER A 38 5.90 -1.92 -1.39
C SER A 38 4.48 -1.92 -0.83
N ASN A 39 3.83 -0.78 -0.88
CA ASN A 39 2.39 -0.64 -0.63
C ASN A 39 1.57 -0.77 -1.94
N GLN A 40 2.11 -1.45 -2.95
CA GLN A 40 1.49 -1.59 -4.25
C GLN A 40 0.29 -2.53 -4.20
N SER A 41 -0.88 -1.98 -3.87
CA SER A 41 -2.16 -2.68 -3.98
C SER A 41 -3.17 -1.80 -4.69
N THR A 42 -3.53 -2.13 -5.92
CA THR A 42 -4.56 -1.37 -6.67
C THR A 42 -5.98 -1.63 -6.16
N GLY A 43 -6.17 -2.69 -5.37
CA GLY A 43 -7.43 -3.03 -4.72
C GLY A 43 -7.70 -2.22 -3.44
N TYR A 44 -6.68 -2.00 -2.61
CA TYR A 44 -6.78 -1.27 -1.34
C TYR A 44 -6.24 0.17 -1.41
N CYS A 45 -5.27 0.42 -2.29
CA CYS A 45 -4.62 1.72 -2.49
C CYS A 45 -4.11 2.38 -1.19
N PRO A 46 -3.44 1.67 -0.26
CA PRO A 46 -3.04 2.25 1.02
C PRO A 46 -2.00 3.37 0.85
N ASP A 47 -2.03 4.40 1.70
CA ASP A 47 -1.02 5.46 1.69
C ASP A 47 0.30 4.98 2.35
N PRO A 48 1.46 5.62 2.09
CA PRO A 48 2.72 5.24 2.71
C PRO A 48 2.72 5.28 4.25
N ASP A 49 1.76 5.98 4.86
CA ASP A 49 1.57 6.04 6.31
C ASP A 49 1.15 4.71 6.95
N CYS A 50 0.79 3.69 6.15
CA CYS A 50 0.52 2.34 6.64
C CYS A 50 1.80 1.55 7.00
N TRP A 51 3.00 2.06 6.70
CA TRP A 51 4.26 1.39 7.00
C TRP A 51 4.39 0.90 8.46
N PRO A 52 4.03 1.67 9.51
CA PRO A 52 4.16 1.23 10.89
C PRO A 52 3.44 -0.10 11.18
N ALA A 53 2.29 -0.36 10.54
CA ALA A 53 1.58 -1.63 10.69
C ALA A 53 2.35 -2.81 10.07
N VAL A 54 3.05 -2.57 8.96
CA VAL A 54 3.94 -3.55 8.33
C VAL A 54 5.18 -3.79 9.20
N ALA A 55 5.83 -2.73 9.67
CA ALA A 55 6.98 -2.83 10.55
C ALA A 55 6.67 -3.61 11.82
N GLU A 56 5.57 -3.30 12.50
CA GLU A 56 5.15 -4.02 13.71
C GLU A 56 4.93 -5.52 13.45
N ALA A 57 4.37 -5.89 12.30
CA ALA A 57 4.18 -7.29 11.93
C ALA A 57 5.51 -8.00 11.69
N LEU A 58 6.48 -7.34 11.05
CA LEU A 58 7.82 -7.89 10.80
C LEU A 58 8.66 -7.98 12.08
N ASP A 59 8.59 -6.97 12.94
CA ASP A 59 9.25 -6.93 14.25
C ASP A 59 8.79 -8.08 15.14
N ARG A 60 7.48 -8.40 15.15
CA ARG A 60 6.92 -9.54 15.90
C ARG A 60 7.44 -10.90 15.41
N LEU A 61 7.91 -10.97 14.16
CA LEU A 61 8.48 -12.17 13.56
C LEU A 61 10.01 -12.19 13.63
N ASP A 62 10.63 -11.16 14.22
CA ASP A 62 12.08 -10.96 14.25
C ASP A 62 12.71 -11.04 12.83
N LEU A 63 11.97 -10.58 11.82
CA LEU A 63 12.41 -10.58 10.42
C LEU A 63 13.13 -9.26 10.10
N PRO A 64 14.44 -9.26 9.81
CA PRO A 64 15.15 -8.04 9.44
C PRO A 64 14.53 -7.40 8.21
N HIS A 65 14.36 -6.08 8.24
CA HIS A 65 13.69 -5.34 7.17
C HIS A 65 14.28 -3.95 6.92
N PRO A 66 14.00 -3.31 5.76
CA PRO A 66 14.65 -2.07 5.34
C PRO A 66 14.29 -0.80 6.16
N GLY A 67 13.46 -0.92 7.21
CA GLY A 67 12.97 0.22 8.00
C GLY A 67 11.95 1.14 7.30
N GLY A 68 11.60 0.88 6.03
CA GLY A 68 10.61 1.59 5.24
C GLY A 68 10.18 0.80 4.00
N PHE A 69 9.18 1.30 3.27
CA PHE A 69 8.90 0.79 1.92
C PHE A 69 10.09 1.08 1.00
N THR A 70 10.54 0.07 0.25
CA THR A 70 11.59 0.22 -0.76
C THR A 70 11.07 0.92 -2.02
N ALA A 71 9.76 0.83 -2.27
CA ALA A 71 9.06 1.53 -3.35
C ALA A 71 7.70 2.05 -2.85
N PRO A 72 7.65 3.21 -2.15
CA PRO A 72 6.40 3.80 -1.68
C PRO A 72 5.61 4.39 -2.85
N LEU A 73 4.32 4.11 -2.90
CA LEU A 73 3.36 4.66 -3.85
C LEU A 73 2.35 5.54 -3.13
N THR A 74 2.05 6.70 -3.69
CA THR A 74 0.99 7.58 -3.20
C THR A 74 -0.21 7.45 -4.13
N PHE A 75 -1.26 6.77 -3.69
CA PHE A 75 -2.48 6.61 -4.48
C PHE A 75 -3.45 7.74 -4.21
N ARG A 76 -4.06 8.32 -5.26
CA ARG A 76 -5.19 9.25 -5.12
C ARG A 76 -6.34 8.88 -6.05
N ARG A 77 -7.57 9.02 -5.58
CA ARG A 77 -8.76 8.90 -6.41
C ARG A 77 -9.14 10.27 -6.92
N CYS A 78 -9.29 10.44 -8.24
CA CYS A 78 -9.70 11.70 -8.80
C CYS A 78 -11.17 11.98 -8.46
N PRO A 79 -11.53 13.12 -7.83
CA PRO A 79 -12.91 13.44 -7.53
C PRO A 79 -13.73 13.80 -8.79
N ALA A 80 -13.07 14.22 -9.87
CA ALA A 80 -13.73 14.63 -11.11
C ALA A 80 -14.11 13.43 -12.00
N CYS A 81 -13.20 12.48 -12.22
CA CYS A 81 -13.45 11.34 -13.11
C CYS A 81 -13.55 9.99 -12.39
N GLY A 82 -13.27 9.94 -11.07
CA GLY A 82 -13.35 8.72 -10.27
C GLY A 82 -12.16 7.76 -10.41
N GLU A 83 -11.21 8.05 -11.31
CA GLU A 83 -10.07 7.19 -11.61
C GLU A 83 -9.01 7.16 -10.51
N ARG A 84 -8.30 6.02 -10.44
CA ARG A 84 -7.18 5.83 -9.52
C ARG A 84 -5.89 6.36 -10.15
N ASN A 85 -5.15 7.17 -9.41
CA ASN A 85 -3.90 7.77 -9.84
C ASN A 85 -2.78 7.38 -8.89
N ILE A 86 -1.56 7.28 -9.42
CA ILE A 86 -0.33 7.23 -8.66
C ILE A 86 0.32 8.61 -8.81
N VAL A 87 0.47 9.32 -7.70
CA VAL A 87 1.17 10.59 -7.63
C VAL A 87 2.66 10.33 -7.80
N ARG A 88 3.29 11.05 -8.72
CA ARG A 88 4.74 11.00 -8.99
C ARG A 88 5.31 12.39 -8.77
N ASP A 89 6.49 12.48 -8.18
CA ASP A 89 7.21 13.76 -7.98
C ASP A 89 6.38 14.85 -7.28
N ALA A 90 5.46 14.44 -6.40
CA ALA A 90 4.48 15.30 -5.72
C ALA A 90 3.55 16.08 -6.68
N ASP A 91 3.37 15.62 -7.92
CA ASP A 91 2.40 16.16 -8.85
C ASP A 91 1.01 15.57 -8.58
N PHE A 92 0.16 16.37 -7.95
CA PHE A 92 -1.23 16.04 -7.64
C PHE A 92 -2.17 16.41 -8.80
N THR A 93 -1.80 16.03 -10.03
CA THR A 93 -2.63 16.21 -11.23
C THR A 93 -3.14 14.87 -11.72
N CYS A 94 -4.43 14.77 -12.01
CA CYS A 94 -5.00 13.55 -12.59
C CYS A 94 -4.45 13.33 -14.01
N ALA A 95 -3.81 12.19 -14.25
CA ALA A 95 -3.23 11.86 -15.55
C ALA A 95 -4.26 11.70 -16.69
N LEU A 96 -5.55 11.58 -16.34
CA LEU A 96 -6.63 11.27 -17.28
C LEU A 96 -7.43 12.52 -17.67
N CYS A 97 -7.75 13.38 -16.70
CA CYS A 97 -8.61 14.55 -16.93
C CYS A 97 -7.97 15.88 -16.51
N ALA A 98 -6.70 15.88 -16.09
CA ALA A 98 -5.94 17.04 -15.63
C ALA A 98 -6.56 17.83 -14.46
N ALA A 99 -7.52 17.24 -13.75
CA ALA A 99 -8.08 17.84 -12.53
C ALA A 99 -7.14 17.64 -11.34
N ASP A 100 -7.21 18.56 -10.38
CA ASP A 100 -6.44 18.48 -9.14
C ASP A 100 -6.83 17.24 -8.32
N LEU A 101 -5.82 16.52 -7.83
CA LEU A 101 -5.96 15.39 -6.92
C LEU A 101 -5.86 15.89 -5.47
N PRO A 102 -6.58 15.27 -4.52
CA PRO A 102 -6.47 15.62 -3.11
C PRO A 102 -5.06 15.34 -2.55
N ALA A 103 -4.59 16.23 -1.68
CA ALA A 103 -3.33 16.02 -0.95
C ALA A 103 -3.44 14.84 0.04
N ALA A 104 -4.59 14.72 0.71
CA ALA A 104 -4.89 13.62 1.63
C ALA A 104 -5.37 12.37 0.88
N TRP A 105 -5.12 11.21 1.46
CA TRP A 105 -5.65 9.94 0.99
C TRP A 105 -7.19 9.94 1.00
N ASN A 106 -7.81 9.34 -0.04
CA ASN A 106 -9.26 9.46 -0.28
C ASN A 106 -9.92 8.19 -0.86
N PHE A 107 -9.45 7.01 -0.44
CA PHE A 107 -10.01 5.71 -0.87
C PHE A 107 -10.94 5.06 0.16
N ASP A 108 -11.40 5.84 1.15
CA ASP A 108 -12.44 5.39 2.07
C ASP A 108 -13.65 4.81 1.34
N VAL A 109 -14.24 3.82 1.99
CA VAL A 109 -15.45 3.14 1.50
C VAL A 109 -16.56 4.19 1.45
N ALA A 110 -16.98 4.56 0.24
CA ALA A 110 -18.32 5.08 0.02
C ALA A 110 -19.36 4.00 0.34
#